data_AF-A0A183PRU2-F1
#
_entry.id   AF-A0A183PRU2-F1
#
_cell.length_a   1.000
_cell.length_b   1.000
_cell.length_c   1.000
_cell.angle_alpha   90.00
_cell.angle_beta   90.00
_cell.angle_gamma   90.00
#
_symmetry.space_group_name_H-M   'P 1'
#
loop_
_entity.id
_entity.type
_entity.pdbx_description
1 polymer ?
#
loop_
_entity_poly.entity_id
_entity_poly.type
_entity_poly.pdbx_seq_one_letter_code
_entity_poly.pdbx_strand_id
1 'polypeptide(L)'
;MPSDLDIEFNEECIIEHNRLRALHGCPELILDYELAKDAQKYAERLASVNELEHCTDTDSGENLAFFTTTTVAQKKDFTGKLLDIS
;
A
#
# COMPACT_ATOMS: atom_id res chain seq x y z
N MET A 1 6.75 17.74 -2.34
CA MET A 1 7.33 16.43 -2.02
C MET A 1 6.18 15.47 -1.83
N PRO A 2 5.68 14.90 -2.94
CA PRO A 2 5.42 13.46 -2.92
C PRO A 2 5.85 12.83 -4.25
N SER A 3 6.78 11.88 -4.13
CA SER A 3 7.37 11.06 -5.21
C SER A 3 8.37 10.07 -4.61
N ASP A 4 8.77 10.28 -3.34
CA ASP A 4 9.64 9.38 -2.63
C ASP A 4 8.82 8.16 -2.20
N LEU A 5 9.19 7.02 -2.78
CA LEU A 5 8.63 5.72 -2.45
C LEU A 5 8.83 5.43 -0.96
N ASP A 6 7.75 5.07 -0.26
CA ASP A 6 7.84 4.58 1.12
C ASP A 6 8.32 3.12 1.11
N ILE A 7 9.64 2.93 1.27
CA ILE A 7 10.28 1.62 1.17
C ILE A 7 9.78 0.69 2.28
N GLU A 8 9.69 1.18 3.52
CA GLU A 8 9.27 0.38 4.68
C GLU A 8 7.84 -0.12 4.48
N PHE A 9 6.92 0.75 4.07
CA PHE A 9 5.53 0.37 3.81
C PHE A 9 5.41 -0.67 2.69
N ASN A 10 6.18 -0.53 1.61
CA ASN A 10 6.16 -1.48 0.50
C ASN A 10 6.74 -2.85 0.90
N GLU A 11 7.79 -2.86 1.73
CA GLU A 11 8.37 -4.08 2.30
C GLU A 11 7.36 -4.81 3.22
N GLU A 12 6.65 -4.09 4.07
CA GLU A 12 5.60 -4.68 4.92
C GLU A 12 4.46 -5.26 4.09
N CYS A 13 4.03 -4.55 3.04
CA CYS A 13 3.00 -5.02 2.12
C CYS A 13 3.42 -6.34 1.44
N ILE A 14 4.63 -6.43 0.88
CA ILE A 14 5.05 -7.65 0.17
C ILE A 14 5.21 -8.84 1.12
N ILE A 15 5.69 -8.60 2.35
CA ILE A 15 5.79 -9.63 3.40
C ILE A 15 4.40 -10.20 3.73
N GLU A 16 3.42 -9.34 3.98
CA GLU A 16 2.07 -9.80 4.35
C GLU A 16 1.36 -10.51 3.18
N HIS A 17 1.53 -10.04 1.94
CA HIS A 17 1.05 -10.74 0.76
C HIS A 17 1.66 -12.15 0.65
N ASN A 18 2.98 -12.27 0.82
CA ASN A 18 3.66 -13.55 0.74
C ASN A 18 3.26 -14.49 1.88
N ARG A 19 3.00 -13.98 3.09
CA ARG A 19 2.42 -14.76 4.19
C ARG A 19 1.09 -15.39 3.80
N LEU A 20 0.18 -14.62 3.19
CA LEU A 20 -1.11 -15.14 2.72
C LEU A 20 -0.96 -16.12 1.55
N ARG A 21 -0.08 -15.80 0.58
CA ARG A 21 0.20 -16.69 -0.57
C ARG A 21 0.72 -18.05 -0.12
N ALA A 22 1.60 -18.09 0.87
CA ALA A 22 2.10 -19.33 1.46
C ALA A 22 0.99 -20.19 2.06
N LEU A 23 0.00 -19.59 2.74
CA LEU A 23 -1.16 -20.32 3.27
C LEU A 23 -2.00 -20.99 2.17
N HIS A 24 -1.99 -20.42 0.96
CA HIS A 24 -2.66 -20.97 -0.21
C HIS A 24 -1.77 -21.84 -1.11
N GLY A 25 -0.51 -22.08 -0.73
CA GLY A 25 0.45 -22.87 -1.52
C GLY A 25 0.92 -22.17 -2.81
N CYS A 26 0.79 -20.85 -2.89
CA CYS A 26 1.21 -20.05 -4.04
C CYS A 26 2.69 -19.63 -3.94
N PRO A 27 3.42 -19.51 -5.06
CA PRO A 27 4.80 -18.98 -5.07
C PRO A 27 4.88 -17.55 -4.51
N GLU A 28 6.02 -17.14 -3.97
CA GLU A 28 6.22 -15.77 -3.48
C GLU A 28 6.23 -14.73 -4.62
N LEU A 29 5.80 -13.52 -4.30
CA LEU A 29 5.97 -12.32 -5.12
C LEU A 29 7.27 -11.61 -4.73
N ILE A 30 7.81 -10.85 -5.68
CA ILE A 30 8.96 -9.97 -5.48
C ILE A 30 8.49 -8.53 -5.68
N LEU A 31 8.95 -7.62 -4.82
CA LEU A 31 8.64 -6.20 -4.95
C LEU A 31 9.27 -5.63 -6.23
N ASP A 32 8.44 -5.04 -7.09
CA ASP A 32 8.88 -4.28 -8.26
C ASP A 32 8.79 -2.78 -7.94
N TYR A 33 9.95 -2.12 -7.89
CA TYR A 33 10.06 -0.72 -7.51
C TYR A 33 9.46 0.25 -8.53
N GLU A 34 9.41 -0.10 -9.82
CA GLU A 34 8.77 0.75 -10.82
C GLU A 34 7.25 0.63 -10.73
N LEU A 35 6.73 -0.59 -10.54
CA LEU A 35 5.30 -0.81 -10.28
C LEU A 35 4.85 -0.07 -9.00
N ALA A 36 5.67 -0.10 -7.94
CA ALA A 36 5.37 0.60 -6.70
C ALA A 36 5.35 2.13 -6.87
N LYS A 37 6.26 2.70 -7.67
CA LYS A 37 6.24 4.13 -8.02
C LYS A 37 4.99 4.52 -8.80
N ASP A 38 4.57 3.69 -9.75
CA ASP A 38 3.36 3.97 -10.53
C ASP A 38 2.09 3.83 -9.68
N ALA A 39 2.04 2.85 -8.78
CA ALA A 39 0.98 2.73 -7.78
C ALA A 39 0.91 3.97 -6.86
N GLN A 40 2.06 4.49 -6.39
CA GLN A 40 2.14 5.70 -5.57
C GLN A 40 1.59 6.93 -6.31
N LYS A 41 2.01 7.15 -7.56
CA LYS A 41 1.49 8.25 -8.40
C LYS A 41 -0.04 8.14 -8.57
N TYR A 42 -0.55 6.93 -8.76
CA TYR A 42 -1.97 6.72 -8.94
C TYR A 42 -2.77 6.94 -7.64
N ALA A 43 -2.24 6.47 -6.50
CA ALA A 43 -2.81 6.74 -5.19
C ALA A 43 -2.90 8.26 -4.89
N GLU A 44 -1.88 9.04 -5.26
CA GLU A 44 -1.89 10.50 -5.15
C GLU A 44 -2.97 11.14 -6.04
N ARG A 45 -3.15 10.64 -7.27
CA ARG A 45 -4.26 11.07 -8.15
C ARG A 45 -5.60 10.78 -7.50
N LEU A 46 -5.84 9.57 -7.02
CA LEU A 46 -7.09 9.18 -6.35
C LEU A 46 -7.37 10.02 -5.10
N ALA A 47 -6.35 10.28 -4.28
CA ALA A 47 -6.46 11.14 -3.12
C ALA A 47 -6.84 12.59 -3.49
N SER A 48 -6.32 13.11 -4.61
CA SER A 48 -6.62 14.47 -5.07
C SER A 48 -8.07 14.64 -5.56
N VAL A 49 -8.68 13.58 -6.08
CA VAL A 49 -10.08 13.57 -6.55
C VAL A 49 -11.06 13.00 -5.52
N ASN A 50 -10.55 12.39 -4.45
CA ASN A 50 -11.33 11.74 -3.39
C ASN A 50 -12.29 10.66 -3.92
N GLU A 51 -11.80 9.82 -4.84
CA GLU A 51 -12.56 8.72 -5.45
C GLU A 51 -11.71 7.45 -5.50
N LEU A 52 -12.38 6.28 -5.50
CA LEU A 52 -11.75 5.00 -5.82
C LEU A 52 -12.19 4.57 -7.22
N GLU A 53 -11.28 4.67 -8.17
CA GLU A 53 -11.50 4.30 -9.57
C GLU A 53 -10.31 3.50 -10.07
N HIS A 54 -10.57 2.38 -10.74
CA HIS A 54 -9.51 1.56 -11.31
C HIS A 54 -8.73 2.29 -12.42
N CYS A 55 -7.41 2.12 -12.45
CA CYS A 55 -6.59 2.66 -13.53
C CYS A 55 -6.93 1.96 -14.85
N THR A 56 -7.30 2.73 -15.88
CA THR A 56 -7.60 2.18 -17.22
C THR A 56 -6.37 2.12 -18.13
N ASP A 57 -5.30 2.82 -17.77
CA ASP A 57 -4.06 2.92 -18.53
C ASP A 57 -2.95 2.02 -17.93
N THR A 58 -3.29 0.78 -17.55
CA THR A 58 -2.32 -0.20 -17.05
C THR A 58 -2.69 -1.63 -17.45
N ASP A 59 -1.66 -2.43 -17.76
CA ASP A 59 -1.79 -3.87 -18.00
C ASP A 59 -1.58 -4.70 -16.71
N SER A 60 -1.26 -4.04 -15.59
CA SER A 60 -1.05 -4.67 -14.29
C SER A 60 -2.38 -4.85 -13.55
N GLY A 61 -2.50 -5.95 -12.79
CA GLY A 61 -3.61 -6.11 -11.86
C GLY A 61 -3.56 -5.08 -10.74
N GLU A 62 -4.72 -4.62 -10.27
CA GLU A 62 -4.81 -3.52 -9.31
C GLU A 62 -5.81 -3.83 -8.19
N ASN A 63 -5.42 -3.52 -6.95
CA ASN A 63 -6.30 -3.47 -5.79
C ASN A 63 -6.25 -2.05 -5.20
N LEU A 64 -7.41 -1.51 -4.81
CA LEU A 64 -7.53 -0.18 -4.22
C LEU A 64 -8.14 -0.27 -2.82
N ALA A 65 -7.66 0.58 -1.91
CA ALA A 65 -8.19 0.71 -0.56
C ALA A 65 -8.32 2.19 -0.17
N PHE A 66 -9.40 2.53 0.52
CA PHE A 66 -9.64 3.84 1.08
C PHE A 66 -10.22 3.70 2.47
N PHE A 67 -9.84 4.57 3.39
CA PHE A 67 -10.41 4.63 4.72
C PHE A 67 -10.51 6.08 5.17
N THR A 68 -11.56 6.39 5.92
CA THR A 68 -11.73 7.69 6.58
C THR A 68 -11.65 7.48 8.07
N THR A 69 -10.87 8.29 8.78
CA THR A 69 -10.88 8.27 10.25
C THR A 69 -11.81 9.35 10.77
N THR A 70 -12.79 8.99 11.60
CA THR A 70 -13.62 9.96 12.36
C THR A 70 -12.90 10.50 13.61
N THR A 71 -11.71 9.98 13.90
CA THR A 71 -10.87 10.33 15.06
C THR A 71 -9.44 10.58 14.59
N VAL A 72 -8.67 11.41 15.31
CA VAL A 72 -7.25 11.64 15.02
C VAL A 72 -6.49 10.31 15.04
N ALA A 73 -5.82 9.97 13.94
CA ALA A 73 -5.08 8.71 13.81
C ALA A 73 -3.91 8.65 14.82
N GLN A 74 -3.85 7.58 15.60
CA GLN A 74 -2.68 7.25 16.41
C GLN A 74 -1.78 6.34 15.59
N LYS A 75 -0.48 6.66 15.50
CA LYS A 75 0.49 5.82 14.77
C LYS A 75 0.63 4.48 15.50
N LYS A 76 0.17 3.40 14.86
CA LYS A 76 0.24 2.02 15.37
C LYS A 76 0.95 1.15 14.35
N ASP A 77 1.69 0.16 14.81
CA ASP A 77 2.20 -0.90 13.94
C ASP A 77 1.07 -1.82 13.46
N PHE A 78 1.39 -2.73 12.54
CA PHE A 78 0.43 -3.71 11.99
C PHE A 78 -0.09 -4.71 13.03
N THR A 79 0.50 -4.76 14.23
CA THR A 79 0.00 -5.55 15.37
C THR A 79 -0.96 -4.76 16.27
N GLY A 80 -1.15 -3.47 16.00
CA GLY A 80 -1.99 -2.55 16.76
C GLY A 80 -1.31 -1.92 17.97
N LYS A 81 0.01 -2.10 18.15
CA LYS A 81 0.76 -1.42 19.21
C LYS A 81 1.09 0.01 18.80
N LEU A 82 0.99 0.93 19.75
CA LEU A 82 1.38 2.33 19.54
C LEU A 82 2.89 2.41 19.33
N LEU A 83 3.30 3.18 18.32
CA LEU A 83 4.70 3.53 18.11
C LEU A 83 5.07 4.61 19.13
N ASP A 84 6.04 4.32 19.98
CA ASP A 84 6.57 5.28 20.95
C ASP A 84 7.39 6.32 20.19
N ILE A 85 6.88 7.54 20.13
CA ILE A 85 7.57 8.69 19.53
C ILE A 85 8.44 9.32 20.61
N SER A 86 9.74 8.96 20.61
CA SER A 86 10.79 9.65 21.38
C SER A 86 11.13 11.01 20.80
#